data_AF-A0A151F453-F1
#
_entry.id   AF-A0A151F453-F1
#
_cell.length_a   1.000
_cell.length_b   1.000
_cell.length_c   1.000
_cell.angle_alpha   90.00
_cell.angle_beta   90.00
_cell.angle_gamma   90.00
#
_symmetry.space_group_name_H-M   'P 1'
#
loop_
_entity.id
_entity.type
_entity.pdbx_description
1 polymer ?
#
loop_
_entity_poly.entity_id
_entity_poly.type
_entity_poly.pdbx_seq_one_letter_code
_entity_poly.pdbx_strand_id
1 'polypeptide(L)'
;MILNVSMLNALLLIFAIPISLLFEGMRRKLMARIQNRIGPPIWQPFYDVLKLWEKGESDSKANENVFFRITPILYLVTTFALFFFVPYPIIGFNVDFILFIYVLILSGGLYILSGFASNSPYGSIGSMRETILMVCYEIIFAIVIITFVLYTNIESLLFFNQTFLLLKLPLASLSLFIVALIEMRITPFDTVEAQTEIIGSVETEYSGRSLALLELSKILKFTFFIFLINMLFFGFKDILIFFGISLVMLFLFTFLQATTCRYRLDQTFKLLIFVLLLAVIELIRINYLVW
;
A
#
# COMPACT_ATOMS: atom_id res chain seq x y z
N MET A 1 -10.96 -31.34 5.56
CA MET A 1 -9.94 -30.45 6.14
C MET A 1 -9.60 -29.30 5.19
N ILE A 2 -9.24 -29.57 3.92
CA ILE A 2 -8.96 -28.54 2.89
C ILE A 2 -10.15 -27.57 2.68
N LEU A 3 -11.38 -28.09 2.60
CA LEU A 3 -12.61 -27.27 2.49
C LEU A 3 -12.87 -26.36 3.70
N ASN A 4 -12.46 -26.76 4.91
CA ASN A 4 -12.63 -25.92 6.10
C ASN A 4 -11.59 -24.80 6.15
N VAL A 5 -10.37 -25.08 5.70
CA VAL A 5 -9.29 -24.08 5.60
C VAL A 5 -9.62 -23.06 4.50
N SER A 6 -10.10 -23.50 3.33
CA SER A 6 -10.52 -22.56 2.28
C SER A 6 -11.71 -21.68 2.70
N MET A 7 -12.66 -22.23 3.46
CA MET A 7 -13.80 -21.45 3.98
C MET A 7 -13.38 -20.43 5.05
N LEU A 8 -12.49 -20.80 5.97
CA LEU A 8 -11.92 -19.86 6.95
C LEU A 8 -11.17 -18.72 6.26
N ASN A 9 -10.43 -19.03 5.19
CA ASN A 9 -9.63 -18.05 4.47
C ASN A 9 -10.50 -17.12 3.61
N ALA A 10 -11.55 -17.65 2.98
CA ALA A 10 -12.56 -16.82 2.30
C ALA A 10 -13.24 -15.87 3.29
N LEU A 11 -13.51 -16.32 4.52
CA LEU A 11 -14.02 -15.47 5.59
C LEU A 11 -13.04 -14.33 5.93
N LEU A 12 -11.75 -14.63 6.04
CA LEU A 12 -10.71 -13.64 6.34
C LEU A 12 -10.59 -12.56 5.25
N LEU A 13 -10.75 -12.92 3.97
CA LEU A 13 -10.77 -11.96 2.87
C LEU A 13 -11.97 -11.00 2.98
N ILE A 14 -13.14 -11.50 3.38
CA ILE A 14 -14.33 -10.66 3.65
C ILE A 14 -14.03 -9.68 4.80
N PHE A 15 -13.25 -10.10 5.79
CA PHE A 15 -12.81 -9.24 6.90
C PHE A 15 -11.67 -8.27 6.54
N ALA A 16 -11.06 -8.34 5.35
CA ALA A 16 -10.00 -7.42 4.98
C ALA A 16 -10.46 -5.95 5.04
N ILE A 17 -11.61 -5.62 4.45
CA ILE A 17 -12.16 -4.25 4.46
C ILE A 17 -12.39 -3.72 5.89
N PRO A 18 -13.15 -4.40 6.78
CA PRO A 18 -13.36 -3.88 8.13
C PRO A 18 -12.08 -3.83 8.95
N ILE A 19 -11.14 -4.78 8.78
CA ILE A 19 -9.83 -4.73 9.42
C ILE A 19 -9.07 -3.47 8.96
N SER A 20 -9.07 -3.19 7.66
CA SER A 20 -8.39 -2.01 7.11
C SER A 20 -8.96 -0.69 7.64
N LEU A 21 -10.29 -0.60 7.75
CA LEU A 21 -10.96 0.57 8.35
C LEU A 21 -10.61 0.74 9.84
N LEU A 22 -10.52 -0.37 10.60
CA LEU A 22 -10.09 -0.31 12.01
C LEU A 22 -8.64 0.17 12.13
N PHE A 23 -7.74 -0.31 11.29
CA PHE A 23 -6.34 0.11 11.25
C PHE A 23 -6.22 1.61 10.93
N GLU A 24 -7.00 2.12 9.98
CA GLU A 24 -7.06 3.56 9.69
C GLU A 24 -7.56 4.36 10.91
N GLY A 25 -8.56 3.86 11.63
CA GLY A 25 -9.08 4.48 12.84
C GLY A 25 -8.04 4.52 13.97
N MET A 26 -7.29 3.43 14.13
CA MET A 26 -6.16 3.37 15.05
C MET A 26 -5.04 4.32 14.65
N ARG A 27 -4.70 4.40 13.35
CA ARG A 27 -3.71 5.34 12.80
C ARG A 27 -4.05 6.78 13.16
N ARG A 28 -5.30 7.22 12.90
CA ARG A 28 -5.77 8.58 13.23
C ARG A 28 -5.70 8.88 14.71
N LYS A 29 -6.08 7.92 15.56
CA LYS A 29 -6.03 8.06 17.02
C LYS A 29 -4.58 8.13 17.53
N LEU A 30 -3.68 7.31 17.01
CA LEU A 30 -2.25 7.35 17.35
C LEU A 30 -1.59 8.66 16.92
N MET A 31 -1.84 9.09 15.68
CA MET A 31 -1.33 10.37 15.16
C MET A 31 -1.74 11.54 16.06
N ALA A 32 -3.02 11.59 16.46
CA ALA A 32 -3.52 12.62 17.37
C ALA A 32 -2.84 12.58 18.74
N ARG A 33 -2.61 11.38 19.28
CA ARG A 33 -1.91 11.20 20.58
C ARG A 33 -0.45 11.64 20.52
N ILE A 34 0.27 11.33 19.43
CA ILE A 34 1.66 11.80 19.23
C ILE A 34 1.71 13.33 19.16
N GLN A 35 0.69 13.96 18.58
CA GLN A 35 0.54 15.41 18.48
C GLN A 35 -0.08 16.06 19.74
N ASN A 36 -0.22 15.32 20.85
CA ASN A 36 -0.85 15.80 22.09
C ASN A 36 -2.25 16.41 21.91
N ARG A 37 -3.06 15.85 21.01
CA ARG A 37 -4.48 16.23 20.82
C ARG A 37 -5.41 15.02 20.92
N ILE A 38 -6.69 15.29 21.14
CA ILE A 38 -7.72 14.26 21.19
C ILE A 38 -8.10 13.90 19.74
N GLY A 39 -7.85 12.64 19.36
CA GLY A 39 -8.20 12.12 18.05
C GLY A 39 -9.66 11.64 17.97
N PRO A 40 -10.17 11.42 16.75
CA PRO A 40 -11.50 10.85 16.53
C PRO A 40 -11.61 9.41 17.09
N PRO A 41 -12.84 8.89 17.26
CA PRO A 41 -13.05 7.50 17.64
C PRO A 41 -12.50 6.53 16.58
N ILE A 42 -12.14 5.31 16.99
CA ILE A 42 -11.58 4.27 16.09
C ILE A 42 -12.59 3.90 14.98
N TRP A 43 -13.88 4.02 15.25
CA TRP A 43 -14.95 3.72 14.30
C TRP A 43 -15.18 4.83 13.25
N GLN A 44 -14.51 5.98 13.36
CA GLN A 44 -14.71 7.13 12.46
C GLN A 44 -14.58 6.78 10.96
N PRO A 45 -13.60 5.97 10.50
CA PRO A 45 -13.47 5.66 9.09
C PRO A 45 -14.69 4.92 8.51
N PHE A 46 -15.41 4.13 9.33
CA PHE A 46 -16.65 3.51 8.89
C PHE A 46 -17.72 4.57 8.61
N TYR A 47 -17.86 5.56 9.49
CA TYR A 47 -18.81 6.66 9.29
C TYR A 47 -18.43 7.55 8.11
N ASP A 48 -17.14 7.78 7.87
CA ASP A 48 -16.67 8.58 6.75
C ASP A 48 -17.03 7.91 5.40
N VAL A 49 -16.77 6.60 5.27
CA VAL A 49 -17.13 5.84 4.06
C VAL A 49 -18.65 5.80 3.88
N LEU A 50 -19.43 5.54 4.94
CA LEU A 50 -20.90 5.53 4.86
C LEU A 50 -21.45 6.90 4.46
N LYS A 51 -20.93 7.97 5.05
CA LYS A 51 -21.31 9.35 4.71
C LYS A 51 -21.06 9.67 3.25
N LEU A 52 -19.90 9.27 2.71
CA LEU A 52 -19.58 9.47 1.30
C LEU A 52 -20.46 8.61 0.39
N TRP A 53 -20.84 7.42 0.84
CA TRP A 53 -21.72 6.52 0.09
C TRP A 53 -23.14 7.05 -0.06
N GLU A 54 -23.65 7.70 0.99
CA GLU A 54 -24.94 8.38 1.01
C GLU A 54 -24.92 9.67 0.18
N LYS A 55 -23.75 10.32 0.08
CA LYS A 55 -23.59 11.53 -0.71
C LYS A 55 -23.69 11.20 -2.21
N GLY A 56 -24.54 11.94 -2.93
CA GLY A 56 -24.65 11.84 -4.38
C GLY A 56 -23.36 12.24 -5.09
N GLU A 57 -23.18 11.74 -6.30
CA GLU A 57 -22.11 12.17 -7.20
C GLU A 57 -22.43 13.58 -7.72
N SER A 58 -21.41 14.43 -7.80
CA SER A 58 -21.52 15.76 -8.42
C SER A 58 -21.54 15.62 -9.93
N ASP A 59 -22.38 16.41 -10.61
CA ASP A 59 -22.37 16.54 -12.06
C ASP A 59 -21.12 17.31 -12.53
N SER A 60 -19.98 16.64 -12.57
CA SER A 60 -18.77 17.14 -13.20
C SER A 60 -18.78 16.78 -14.69
N LYS A 61 -18.17 17.61 -15.54
CA LYS A 61 -17.97 17.26 -16.97
C LYS A 61 -17.14 15.98 -17.14
N ALA A 62 -16.31 15.66 -16.14
CA ALA A 62 -15.53 14.43 -16.09
C ALA A 62 -16.41 13.17 -16.06
N ASN A 63 -17.65 13.24 -15.54
CA ASN A 63 -18.56 12.10 -15.50
C ASN A 63 -18.95 11.57 -16.89
N GLU A 64 -18.82 12.36 -17.96
CA GLU A 64 -19.02 11.89 -19.33
C GLU A 64 -17.95 10.86 -19.74
N ASN A 65 -16.76 10.93 -19.14
CA ASN A 65 -15.68 10.01 -19.40
C ASN A 65 -15.93 8.64 -18.74
N VAL A 66 -15.97 7.59 -19.55
CA VAL A 66 -16.15 6.21 -19.08
C VAL A 66 -15.03 5.79 -18.12
N PHE A 67 -13.79 6.21 -18.38
CA PHE A 67 -12.66 5.89 -17.52
C PHE A 67 -12.78 6.52 -16.13
N PHE A 68 -13.35 7.73 -16.04
CA PHE A 68 -13.55 8.41 -14.77
C PHE A 68 -14.50 7.62 -13.86
N ARG A 69 -15.58 7.05 -14.43
CA ARG A 69 -16.55 6.26 -13.67
C ARG A 69 -16.03 4.87 -13.26
N ILE A 70 -15.25 4.22 -14.13
CA ILE A 70 -14.82 2.83 -13.93
C ILE A 70 -13.55 2.72 -13.10
N THR A 71 -12.62 3.69 -13.20
CA THR A 71 -11.31 3.59 -12.53
C THR A 71 -11.37 3.45 -11.01
N PRO A 72 -12.27 4.13 -10.25
CA PRO A 72 -12.36 3.92 -8.80
C PRO A 72 -12.77 2.48 -8.43
N ILE A 73 -13.67 1.87 -9.22
CA ILE A 73 -14.12 0.50 -9.02
C ILE A 73 -12.97 -0.47 -9.29
N LEU A 74 -12.26 -0.30 -10.41
CA LEU A 74 -11.12 -1.15 -10.75
C LEU A 74 -9.98 -0.99 -9.73
N TYR A 75 -9.73 0.22 -9.24
CA TYR A 75 -8.72 0.47 -8.22
C TYR A 75 -9.05 -0.27 -6.92
N LEU A 76 -10.31 -0.27 -6.49
CA LEU A 76 -10.75 -1.06 -5.34
C LEU A 76 -10.57 -2.56 -5.59
N VAL A 77 -11.02 -3.08 -6.74
CA VAL A 77 -10.91 -4.50 -7.06
C VAL A 77 -9.46 -4.97 -7.07
N THR A 78 -8.56 -4.20 -7.69
CA THR A 78 -7.13 -4.55 -7.75
C THR A 78 -6.44 -4.45 -6.40
N THR A 79 -6.72 -3.42 -5.60
CA THR A 79 -6.17 -3.30 -4.23
C THR A 79 -6.71 -4.37 -3.29
N PHE A 80 -7.98 -4.75 -3.43
CA PHE A 80 -8.55 -5.87 -2.70
C PHE A 80 -7.94 -7.20 -3.13
N ALA A 81 -7.64 -7.38 -4.42
CA ALA A 81 -6.96 -8.57 -4.92
C ALA A 81 -5.55 -8.76 -4.33
N LEU A 82 -4.88 -7.71 -3.86
CA LEU A 82 -3.60 -7.84 -3.16
C LEU A 82 -3.71 -8.67 -1.87
N PHE A 83 -4.87 -8.68 -1.21
CA PHE A 83 -5.09 -9.50 -0.01
C PHE A 83 -5.13 -11.00 -0.28
N PHE A 84 -5.17 -11.44 -1.55
CA PHE A 84 -4.94 -12.85 -1.86
C PHE A 84 -3.50 -13.30 -1.57
N PHE A 85 -2.55 -12.36 -1.47
CA PHE A 85 -1.13 -12.64 -1.25
C PHE A 85 -0.70 -12.61 0.23
N VAL A 86 -1.53 -12.04 1.11
CA VAL A 86 -1.16 -11.76 2.51
C VAL A 86 -2.41 -11.85 3.41
N PRO A 87 -2.38 -12.45 4.61
CA PRO A 87 -1.43 -13.40 5.21
C PRO A 87 -1.97 -14.85 5.17
N TYR A 88 -3.03 -15.09 4.40
CA TYR A 88 -3.59 -16.44 4.23
C TYR A 88 -3.60 -16.81 2.75
N PRO A 89 -2.96 -17.93 2.34
CA PRO A 89 -3.21 -18.52 1.04
C PRO A 89 -4.69 -18.91 0.95
N ILE A 90 -5.50 -18.03 0.37
CA ILE A 90 -6.95 -18.25 0.30
C ILE A 90 -7.30 -19.39 -0.65
N ILE A 91 -6.40 -19.73 -1.57
CA ILE A 91 -6.58 -20.87 -2.47
C ILE A 91 -5.21 -21.51 -2.70
N GLY A 92 -5.17 -22.83 -2.88
CA GLY A 92 -3.99 -23.58 -3.36
C GLY A 92 -3.55 -23.22 -4.79
N PHE A 93 -3.74 -21.98 -5.21
CA PHE A 93 -3.00 -21.41 -6.32
C PHE A 93 -1.61 -21.07 -5.79
N ASN A 94 -0.59 -21.68 -6.38
CA ASN A 94 0.76 -21.13 -6.30
C ASN A 94 0.70 -19.79 -7.03
N VAL A 95 0.45 -18.72 -6.28
CA VAL A 95 0.42 -17.38 -6.87
C VAL A 95 1.85 -16.87 -6.91
N ASP A 96 2.37 -16.76 -8.13
CA ASP A 96 3.75 -16.36 -8.37
C ASP A 96 4.00 -14.90 -7.98
N PHE A 97 5.22 -14.61 -7.54
CA PHE A 97 5.70 -13.24 -7.29
C PHE A 97 5.53 -12.31 -8.49
N ILE A 98 5.54 -12.85 -9.72
CA ILE A 98 5.32 -12.08 -10.93
C ILE A 98 3.88 -11.57 -11.00
N LEU A 99 2.89 -12.42 -10.70
CA LEU A 99 1.48 -12.02 -10.67
C LEU A 99 1.26 -10.97 -9.59
N PHE A 100 1.90 -11.13 -8.43
CA PHE A 100 1.88 -10.14 -7.36
C PHE A 100 2.34 -8.75 -7.83
N ILE A 101 3.52 -8.67 -8.46
CA ILE A 101 4.06 -7.41 -8.98
C ILE A 101 3.11 -6.82 -10.04
N TYR A 102 2.54 -7.63 -10.93
CA TYR A 102 1.58 -7.13 -11.92
C TYR A 102 0.32 -6.53 -11.28
N VAL A 103 -0.26 -7.18 -10.28
CA VAL A 103 -1.46 -6.65 -9.59
C VAL A 103 -1.13 -5.36 -8.85
N LEU A 104 0.05 -5.26 -8.24
CA LEU A 104 0.52 -4.01 -7.62
C LEU A 104 0.66 -2.87 -8.62
N ILE A 105 1.37 -3.11 -9.72
CA ILE A 105 1.56 -2.12 -10.79
C ILE A 105 0.20 -1.72 -11.37
N LEU A 106 -0.71 -2.67 -11.60
CA LEU A 106 -2.06 -2.36 -12.05
C LEU A 106 -2.82 -1.47 -11.06
N SER A 107 -2.70 -1.73 -9.75
CA SER A 107 -3.34 -0.90 -8.73
C SER A 107 -2.83 0.55 -8.75
N GLY A 108 -1.51 0.76 -8.82
CA GLY A 108 -0.91 2.10 -8.92
C GLY A 108 -1.27 2.80 -10.24
N GLY A 109 -1.26 2.05 -11.34
CA GLY A 109 -1.66 2.53 -12.66
C GLY A 109 -3.12 2.96 -12.73
N LEU A 110 -4.04 2.25 -12.08
CA LEU A 110 -5.46 2.62 -12.03
C LEU A 110 -5.69 3.91 -11.22
N TYR A 111 -4.92 4.14 -10.16
CA TYR A 111 -4.94 5.41 -9.45
C TYR A 111 -4.48 6.57 -10.35
N ILE A 112 -3.39 6.38 -11.09
CA ILE A 112 -2.89 7.37 -12.06
C ILE A 112 -3.93 7.65 -13.15
N LEU A 113 -4.53 6.60 -13.72
CA LEU A 113 -5.57 6.72 -14.74
C LEU A 113 -6.80 7.46 -14.22
N SER A 114 -7.16 7.27 -12.94
CA SER A 114 -8.26 8.01 -12.33
C SER A 114 -8.02 9.53 -12.32
N GLY A 115 -6.76 9.96 -12.14
CA GLY A 115 -6.38 11.38 -12.18
C GLY A 115 -6.32 11.96 -13.60
N PHE A 116 -5.87 11.19 -14.60
CA PHE A 116 -5.92 11.62 -16.00
C PHE A 116 -7.34 11.65 -16.56
N ALA A 117 -8.19 10.69 -16.16
CA ALA A 117 -9.57 10.59 -16.62
C ALA A 117 -10.44 11.77 -16.14
N SER A 118 -10.02 12.41 -15.04
CA SER A 118 -10.63 13.60 -14.48
C SER A 118 -10.61 14.78 -15.48
N ASN A 119 -9.54 14.90 -16.27
CA ASN A 119 -9.34 16.00 -17.23
C ASN A 119 -9.27 17.40 -16.57
N SER A 120 -8.90 17.47 -15.29
CA SER A 120 -8.51 18.72 -14.63
C SER A 120 -7.01 18.99 -14.71
N PRO A 121 -6.59 20.26 -14.67
CA PRO A 121 -5.16 20.59 -14.55
C PRO A 121 -4.57 20.05 -13.25
N TYR A 122 -5.33 19.99 -12.15
CA TYR A 122 -4.82 19.51 -10.86
C TYR A 122 -4.66 17.99 -10.81
N GLY A 123 -5.65 17.26 -11.33
CA GLY A 123 -5.63 15.79 -11.45
C GLY A 123 -4.49 15.32 -12.34
N SER A 124 -4.29 16.00 -13.49
CA SER A 124 -3.21 15.67 -14.44
C SER A 124 -1.81 15.95 -13.90
N ILE A 125 -1.58 17.06 -13.18
CA ILE A 125 -0.27 17.31 -12.56
C ILE A 125 -0.02 16.30 -11.42
N GLY A 126 -1.04 15.99 -10.62
CA GLY A 126 -0.95 14.96 -9.58
C GLY A 126 -0.59 13.59 -10.16
N SER A 127 -1.30 13.15 -11.21
CA SER A 127 -1.04 11.86 -11.86
C SER A 127 0.32 11.81 -12.54
N MET A 128 0.80 12.91 -13.16
CA MET A 128 2.16 13.00 -13.71
C MET A 128 3.25 12.88 -12.64
N ARG A 129 3.03 13.42 -11.43
CA ARG A 129 3.99 13.26 -10.34
C ARG A 129 4.05 11.82 -9.86
N GLU A 130 2.87 11.20 -9.76
CA GLU A 130 2.75 9.81 -9.36
C GLU A 130 3.38 8.86 -10.38
N THR A 131 3.18 9.07 -11.68
CA THR A 131 3.78 8.20 -12.71
C THR A 131 5.30 8.16 -12.61
N ILE A 132 5.93 9.33 -12.43
CA ILE A 132 7.40 9.41 -12.37
C ILE A 132 7.90 8.69 -11.11
N LEU A 133 7.25 8.87 -9.96
CA LEU A 133 7.61 8.16 -8.73
C LEU A 133 7.39 6.65 -8.87
N MET A 134 6.26 6.25 -9.44
CA MET A 134 5.88 4.85 -9.62
C MET A 134 6.87 4.06 -10.45
N VAL A 135 7.30 4.61 -11.58
CA VAL A 135 8.32 3.97 -12.41
C VAL A 135 9.61 3.74 -11.60
N CYS A 136 10.01 4.67 -10.75
CA CYS A 136 11.22 4.53 -9.94
C CYS A 136 11.06 3.49 -8.82
N TYR A 137 10.00 3.56 -8.02
CA TYR A 137 9.85 2.68 -6.86
C TYR A 137 9.50 1.23 -7.24
N GLU A 138 8.79 1.00 -8.35
CA GLU A 138 8.44 -0.36 -8.79
C GLU A 138 9.66 -1.17 -9.23
N ILE A 139 10.64 -0.52 -9.87
CA ILE A 139 11.92 -1.16 -10.23
C ILE A 139 12.66 -1.60 -8.97
N ILE A 140 12.69 -0.75 -7.95
CA ILE A 140 13.33 -1.07 -6.66
C ILE A 140 12.58 -2.22 -5.99
N PHE A 141 11.25 -2.15 -5.97
CA PHE A 141 10.40 -3.18 -5.38
C PHE A 141 10.62 -4.55 -6.04
N ALA A 142 10.67 -4.60 -7.38
CA ALA A 142 10.94 -5.81 -8.13
C ALA A 142 12.32 -6.41 -7.80
N ILE A 143 13.38 -5.58 -7.75
CA ILE A 143 14.73 -6.02 -7.36
C ILE A 143 14.71 -6.62 -5.96
N VAL A 144 14.01 -5.97 -5.01
CA VAL A 144 13.93 -6.41 -3.62
C VAL A 144 13.13 -7.72 -3.48
N ILE A 145 12.07 -7.91 -4.25
CA ILE A 145 11.38 -9.20 -4.26
C ILE A 145 12.29 -10.29 -4.82
N ILE A 146 12.99 -10.02 -5.91
CA ILE A 146 13.93 -10.98 -6.51
C ILE A 146 15.01 -11.37 -5.50
N THR A 147 15.53 -10.43 -4.70
CA THR A 147 16.50 -10.76 -3.65
C THR A 147 15.92 -11.67 -2.56
N PHE A 148 14.68 -11.43 -2.13
CA PHE A 148 14.02 -12.32 -1.17
C PHE A 148 13.76 -13.72 -1.73
N VAL A 149 13.36 -13.82 -3.00
CA VAL A 149 13.13 -15.09 -3.69
C VAL A 149 14.43 -15.88 -3.81
N LEU A 150 15.50 -15.26 -4.29
CA LEU A 150 16.81 -15.90 -4.44
C LEU A 150 17.37 -16.41 -3.11
N TYR A 151 17.17 -15.66 -2.02
CA TYR A 151 17.67 -16.08 -0.71
C TYR A 151 16.89 -17.25 -0.11
N THR A 152 15.57 -17.28 -0.32
CA THR A 152 14.72 -18.30 0.30
C THR A 152 14.50 -19.53 -0.58
N ASN A 153 14.75 -19.43 -1.88
CA ASN A 153 14.36 -20.42 -2.90
C ASN A 153 12.85 -20.75 -2.84
N ILE A 154 12.05 -19.79 -2.38
CA ILE A 154 10.60 -19.92 -2.29
C ILE A 154 9.96 -19.13 -3.42
N GLU A 155 9.12 -19.81 -4.21
CA GLU A 155 8.45 -19.22 -5.37
C GLU A 155 7.15 -18.47 -5.03
N SER A 156 6.63 -18.61 -3.81
CA SER A 156 5.42 -17.88 -3.37
C SER A 156 5.50 -17.34 -1.94
N LEU A 157 4.91 -16.15 -1.73
CA LEU A 157 4.77 -15.51 -0.41
C LEU A 157 4.14 -16.41 0.65
N LEU A 158 3.39 -17.43 0.21
CA LEU A 158 2.60 -18.34 1.03
C LEU A 158 3.45 -19.29 1.88
N PHE A 159 4.71 -19.55 1.48
CA PHE A 159 5.60 -20.45 2.22
C PHE A 159 6.59 -19.71 3.13
N PHE A 160 6.48 -18.38 3.28
CA PHE A 160 7.29 -17.58 4.21
C PHE A 160 6.89 -17.82 5.68
N ASN A 161 7.15 -19.02 6.19
CA ASN A 161 6.66 -19.40 7.52
C ASN A 161 7.65 -19.11 8.65
N GLN A 162 8.97 -19.03 8.43
CA GLN A 162 9.90 -19.05 9.59
C GLN A 162 11.20 -18.27 9.47
N THR A 163 11.47 -17.59 8.35
CA THR A 163 12.74 -16.86 8.20
C THR A 163 12.57 -15.39 8.52
N PHE A 164 13.26 -14.95 9.57
CA PHE A 164 13.42 -13.53 9.89
C PHE A 164 14.34 -12.86 8.86
N LEU A 165 13.78 -12.32 7.78
CA LEU A 165 14.59 -11.76 6.68
C LEU A 165 15.20 -10.41 7.03
N LEU A 166 14.63 -9.67 7.97
CA LEU A 166 15.08 -8.32 8.31
C LEU A 166 16.58 -8.28 8.69
N LEU A 167 17.03 -9.22 9.52
CA LEU A 167 18.46 -9.31 9.93
C LEU A 167 19.34 -9.99 8.89
N LYS A 168 18.76 -10.87 8.07
CA LYS A 168 19.49 -11.63 7.05
C LYS A 168 19.78 -10.79 5.81
N LEU A 169 18.83 -9.92 5.45
CA LEU A 169 18.86 -9.06 4.27
C LEU A 169 18.57 -7.61 4.67
N PRO A 170 19.45 -6.98 5.49
CA PRO A 170 19.21 -5.66 6.05
C PRO A 170 19.08 -4.56 4.98
N LEU A 171 19.84 -4.63 3.88
CA LEU A 171 19.78 -3.58 2.86
C LEU A 171 18.50 -3.70 2.01
N ALA A 172 18.10 -4.92 1.66
CA ALA A 172 16.84 -5.16 0.92
C ALA A 172 15.59 -4.89 1.77
N SER A 173 15.64 -5.18 3.07
CA SER A 173 14.54 -4.85 3.99
C SER A 173 14.43 -3.34 4.21
N LEU A 174 15.55 -2.62 4.36
CA LEU A 174 15.53 -1.15 4.43
C LEU A 174 14.98 -0.52 3.15
N SER A 175 15.38 -1.01 1.97
CA SER A 175 14.84 -0.49 0.71
C SER A 175 13.36 -0.79 0.56
N LEU A 176 12.89 -1.99 0.93
CA LEU A 176 11.46 -2.32 0.95
C LEU A 176 10.69 -1.37 1.86
N PHE A 177 11.21 -1.11 3.08
CA PHE A 177 10.54 -0.27 4.05
C PHE A 177 10.35 1.16 3.53
N ILE A 178 11.37 1.71 2.86
CA ILE A 178 11.29 3.04 2.25
C ILE A 178 10.33 3.05 1.05
N VAL A 179 10.41 2.04 0.17
CA VAL A 179 9.47 1.90 -0.95
C VAL A 179 8.03 1.82 -0.44
N ALA A 180 7.78 1.03 0.60
CA ALA A 180 6.46 0.90 1.20
C ALA A 180 5.93 2.24 1.74
N LEU A 181 6.78 3.11 2.31
CA LEU A 181 6.36 4.46 2.73
C LEU A 181 5.90 5.32 1.55
N ILE A 182 6.61 5.23 0.42
CA ILE A 182 6.27 5.94 -0.81
C ILE A 182 4.94 5.40 -1.37
N GLU A 183 4.81 4.08 -1.41
CA GLU A 183 3.65 3.38 -1.94
C GLU A 183 2.36 3.67 -1.17
N MET A 184 2.49 3.78 0.15
CA MET A 184 1.39 4.14 1.04
C MET A 184 1.07 5.64 1.03
N ARG A 185 1.84 6.47 0.31
CA ARG A 185 1.67 7.93 0.21
C ARG A 185 1.66 8.64 1.56
N ILE A 186 2.47 8.16 2.50
CA ILE A 186 2.53 8.71 3.85
C ILE A 186 3.65 9.76 3.91
N THR A 187 3.50 10.79 4.75
CA THR A 187 4.63 11.66 5.06
C THR A 187 5.81 10.83 5.58
N PRO A 188 7.01 10.99 5.01
CA PRO A 188 7.47 12.19 4.32
C PRO A 188 7.32 12.20 2.79
N PHE A 189 6.78 11.14 2.18
CA PHE A 189 6.73 10.95 0.72
C PHE A 189 5.39 11.32 0.06
N ASP A 190 4.51 12.00 0.79
CA ASP A 190 3.22 12.51 0.31
C ASP A 190 3.36 13.72 -0.65
N THR A 191 4.13 13.56 -1.71
CA THR A 191 4.45 14.63 -2.68
C THR A 191 3.43 14.77 -3.80
N VAL A 192 2.59 13.74 -3.98
CA VAL A 192 1.56 13.70 -5.01
C VAL A 192 0.30 14.43 -4.56
N GLU A 193 -0.13 14.23 -3.31
CA GLU A 193 -1.30 14.89 -2.71
C GLU A 193 -0.94 16.14 -1.92
N ALA A 194 0.28 16.62 -2.11
CA ALA A 194 0.85 17.85 -1.62
C ALA A 194 -0.11 19.04 -1.56
N GLN A 195 -0.91 19.15 -0.49
CA GLN A 195 -1.97 20.17 -0.39
C GLN A 195 -1.44 21.60 -0.48
N THR A 196 -0.17 21.81 -0.14
CA THR A 196 0.52 23.11 -0.24
C THR A 196 0.91 23.49 -1.66
N GLU A 197 0.98 22.53 -2.59
CA GLU A 197 1.42 22.74 -3.98
C GLU A 197 0.27 22.52 -4.98
N ILE A 198 -0.57 21.51 -4.73
CA ILE A 198 -1.67 21.11 -5.59
C ILE A 198 -2.89 20.90 -4.69
N ILE A 199 -4.01 21.51 -5.06
CA ILE A 199 -5.29 21.27 -4.39
C ILE A 199 -5.72 19.84 -4.74
N GLY A 200 -5.87 18.95 -3.76
CA GLY A 200 -6.52 17.63 -3.85
C GLY A 200 -5.97 16.57 -4.83
N SER A 201 -5.06 16.93 -5.74
CA SER A 201 -4.47 16.06 -6.78
C SER A 201 -5.52 15.22 -7.56
N VAL A 202 -5.37 13.90 -7.57
CA VAL A 202 -6.21 12.91 -8.26
C VAL A 202 -7.65 12.90 -7.76
N GLU A 203 -7.88 13.22 -6.48
CA GLU A 203 -9.20 13.12 -5.85
C GLU A 203 -10.08 14.37 -6.06
N THR A 204 -9.53 15.45 -6.61
CA THR A 204 -10.18 16.77 -6.71
C THR A 204 -11.58 16.74 -7.31
N GLU A 205 -11.76 15.98 -8.38
CA GLU A 205 -13.02 15.97 -9.14
C GLU A 205 -13.96 14.82 -8.74
N TYR A 206 -13.46 13.87 -7.94
CA TYR A 206 -14.27 12.78 -7.44
C TYR A 206 -15.16 13.25 -6.29
N SER A 207 -16.35 12.69 -6.20
CA SER A 207 -17.30 13.04 -5.14
C SER A 207 -18.24 11.89 -4.81
N GLY A 208 -18.82 11.94 -3.61
CA GLY A 208 -19.75 10.93 -3.13
C GLY A 208 -19.15 9.53 -3.17
N ARG A 209 -19.84 8.60 -3.83
CA ARG A 209 -19.48 7.18 -3.91
C ARG A 209 -18.14 6.93 -4.58
N SER A 210 -17.86 7.62 -5.68
CA SER A 210 -16.60 7.47 -6.41
C SER A 210 -15.38 7.81 -5.54
N LEU A 211 -15.48 8.88 -4.75
CA LEU A 211 -14.45 9.28 -3.78
C LEU A 211 -14.35 8.27 -2.63
N ALA A 212 -15.49 7.74 -2.15
CA ALA A 212 -15.49 6.68 -1.13
C ALA A 212 -14.69 5.45 -1.57
N LEU A 213 -14.83 5.04 -2.85
CA LEU A 213 -14.09 3.91 -3.41
C LEU A 213 -12.57 4.19 -3.47
N LEU A 214 -12.16 5.41 -3.86
CA LEU A 214 -10.75 5.80 -3.88
C LEU A 214 -10.14 5.81 -2.47
N GLU A 215 -10.83 6.43 -1.50
CA GLU A 215 -10.37 6.47 -0.11
C GLU A 215 -10.27 5.07 0.49
N LEU A 216 -11.28 4.22 0.27
CA LEU A 216 -11.28 2.84 0.76
C LEU A 216 -10.11 2.05 0.15
N SER A 217 -9.84 2.24 -1.14
CA SER A 217 -8.71 1.59 -1.83
C SER A 217 -7.36 2.02 -1.26
N LYS A 218 -7.18 3.31 -0.91
CA LYS A 218 -5.97 3.79 -0.21
C LYS A 218 -5.82 3.16 1.17
N ILE A 219 -6.92 3.05 1.93
CA ILE A 219 -6.94 2.41 3.25
C ILE A 219 -6.57 0.91 3.15
N LEU A 220 -7.14 0.21 2.16
CA LEU A 220 -6.77 -1.17 1.85
C LEU A 220 -5.28 -1.29 1.53
N LYS A 221 -4.77 -0.47 0.61
CA LYS A 221 -3.36 -0.48 0.21
C LYS A 221 -2.42 -0.21 1.39
N PHE A 222 -2.75 0.75 2.25
CA PHE A 222 -2.02 1.04 3.49
C PHE A 222 -1.89 -0.21 4.38
N THR A 223 -3.00 -0.85 4.69
CA THR A 223 -2.99 -2.06 5.52
C THR A 223 -2.32 -3.26 4.87
N PHE A 224 -2.45 -3.40 3.55
CA PHE A 224 -1.77 -4.42 2.78
C PHE A 224 -0.24 -4.31 2.96
N PHE A 225 0.33 -3.12 2.84
CA PHE A 225 1.78 -2.93 3.00
C PHE A 225 2.25 -3.19 4.43
N ILE A 226 1.47 -2.83 5.46
CA ILE A 226 1.78 -3.21 6.84
C ILE A 226 1.87 -4.73 6.99
N PHE A 227 0.89 -5.45 6.43
CA PHE A 227 0.86 -6.90 6.51
C PHE A 227 1.97 -7.55 5.68
N LEU A 228 2.26 -7.04 4.48
CA LEU A 228 3.35 -7.52 3.63
C LEU A 228 4.71 -7.37 4.33
N ILE A 229 4.98 -6.21 4.92
CA ILE A 229 6.24 -5.99 5.64
C ILE A 229 6.36 -6.92 6.84
N ASN A 230 5.26 -7.09 7.59
CA ASN A 230 5.24 -8.01 8.72
C ASN A 230 5.56 -9.45 8.27
N MET A 231 4.92 -9.92 7.20
CA MET A 231 5.17 -11.25 6.62
C MET A 231 6.64 -11.41 6.20
N LEU A 232 7.20 -10.45 5.48
CA LEU A 232 8.57 -10.55 4.97
C LEU A 232 9.61 -10.43 6.09
N PHE A 233 9.42 -9.53 7.05
CA PHE A 233 10.44 -9.25 8.08
C PHE A 233 10.42 -10.26 9.22
N PHE A 234 9.22 -10.60 9.72
CA PHE A 234 9.03 -11.40 10.93
C PHE A 234 8.52 -12.83 10.64
N GLY A 235 7.97 -13.07 9.44
CA GLY A 235 7.37 -14.35 9.06
C GLY A 235 5.96 -14.56 9.64
N PHE A 236 5.24 -15.55 9.10
CA PHE A 236 3.93 -15.95 9.65
C PHE A 236 4.08 -17.08 10.68
N LYS A 237 3.80 -16.80 11.96
CA LYS A 237 3.78 -17.82 13.03
C LYS A 237 2.35 -18.17 13.41
N ASP A 238 1.70 -17.25 14.10
CA ASP A 238 0.32 -17.37 14.59
C ASP A 238 -0.46 -16.09 14.26
N ILE A 239 -1.78 -16.21 14.12
CA ILE A 239 -2.69 -15.09 13.84
C ILE A 239 -2.54 -13.98 14.90
N LEU A 240 -2.56 -14.33 16.19
CA LEU A 240 -2.45 -13.37 17.29
C LEU A 240 -1.12 -12.63 17.28
N ILE A 241 -0.02 -13.34 17.04
CA ILE A 241 1.33 -12.75 16.95
C ILE A 241 1.42 -11.86 15.72
N PHE A 242 0.89 -12.32 14.58
CA PHE A 242 0.87 -11.55 13.34
C PHE A 242 0.14 -10.22 13.54
N PHE A 243 -1.08 -10.24 14.08
CA PHE A 243 -1.81 -9.01 14.36
C PHE A 243 -1.09 -8.14 15.40
N GLY A 244 -0.51 -8.73 16.46
CA GLY A 244 0.28 -8.02 17.45
C GLY A 244 1.46 -7.24 16.83
N ILE A 245 2.24 -7.89 15.96
CA ILE A 245 3.37 -7.24 15.27
C ILE A 245 2.86 -6.21 14.24
N SER A 246 1.75 -6.48 13.54
CA SER A 246 1.17 -5.51 12.60
C SER A 246 0.73 -4.21 13.30
N LEU A 247 0.30 -4.27 14.57
CA LEU A 247 0.00 -3.08 15.38
C LEU A 247 1.27 -2.32 15.75
N VAL A 248 2.37 -3.01 16.02
CA VAL A 248 3.69 -2.38 16.24
C VAL A 248 4.16 -1.70 14.95
N MET A 249 4.04 -2.37 13.80
CA MET A 249 4.37 -1.78 12.50
C MET A 249 3.50 -0.56 12.21
N LEU A 250 2.20 -0.64 12.47
CA LEU A 250 1.30 0.50 12.35
C LEU A 250 1.75 1.67 13.24
N PHE A 251 2.12 1.41 14.49
CA PHE A 251 2.69 2.43 15.36
C PHE A 251 3.96 3.05 14.77
N LEU A 252 4.91 2.23 14.28
CA LEU A 252 6.14 2.71 13.64
C LEU A 252 5.86 3.61 12.44
N PHE A 253 4.95 3.20 11.54
CA PHE A 253 4.53 4.02 10.40
C PHE A 253 3.89 5.33 10.83
N THR A 254 2.98 5.31 11.81
CA THR A 254 2.36 6.53 12.35
C THR A 254 3.36 7.45 13.02
N PHE A 255 4.36 6.88 13.69
CA PHE A 255 5.39 7.62 14.40
C PHE A 255 6.32 8.33 13.42
N LEU A 256 6.74 7.64 12.35
CA LEU A 256 7.49 8.26 11.25
C LEU A 256 6.67 9.35 10.58
N GLN A 257 5.38 9.11 10.32
CA GLN A 257 4.46 10.09 9.75
C GLN A 257 4.41 11.39 10.59
N ALA A 258 4.36 11.25 11.91
CA ALA A 258 4.23 12.36 12.84
C ALA A 258 5.53 13.16 13.06
N THR A 259 6.69 12.48 12.96
CA THR A 259 8.00 13.05 13.33
C THR A 259 8.76 13.61 12.13
N THR A 260 8.50 13.09 10.93
CA THR A 260 9.23 13.47 9.73
C THR A 260 8.59 14.65 9.00
N CYS A 261 9.44 15.52 8.45
CA CYS A 261 9.00 16.58 7.55
C CYS A 261 8.83 16.02 6.13
N ARG A 262 7.90 16.61 5.39
CA ARG A 262 7.64 16.25 4.00
C ARG A 262 8.84 16.56 3.10
N TYR A 263 9.21 15.61 2.24
CA TYR A 263 10.18 15.82 1.17
C TYR A 263 9.54 16.49 -0.04
N ARG A 264 10.34 17.26 -0.78
CA ARG A 264 9.98 17.71 -2.13
C ARG A 264 10.29 16.61 -3.15
N LEU A 265 9.57 16.57 -4.27
CA LEU A 265 9.78 15.60 -5.36
C LEU A 265 11.26 15.42 -5.73
N ASP A 266 12.00 16.51 -5.93
CA ASP A 266 13.43 16.47 -6.28
C ASP A 266 14.29 15.74 -5.24
N GLN A 267 13.93 15.86 -3.96
CA GLN A 267 14.61 15.19 -2.85
C GLN A 267 14.21 13.72 -2.78
N THR A 268 12.93 13.41 -3.01
CA THR A 268 12.42 12.04 -3.09
C THR A 268 13.11 11.25 -4.19
N PHE A 269 13.33 11.84 -5.37
CA PHE A 269 14.07 11.19 -6.46
C PHE A 269 15.52 10.89 -6.10
N LYS A 270 16.24 11.84 -5.48
CA LYS A 270 17.62 11.61 -5.03
C LYS A 270 17.69 10.47 -4.01
N LEU A 271 16.71 10.41 -3.11
CA LEU A 271 16.61 9.34 -2.13
C LEU A 271 16.33 8.00 -2.81
N LEU A 272 15.42 7.94 -3.79
CA LEU A 272 15.12 6.73 -4.56
C LEU A 272 16.35 6.19 -5.30
N ILE A 273 17.19 7.05 -5.88
CA ILE A 273 18.45 6.62 -6.51
C ILE A 273 19.37 5.95 -5.47
N PHE A 274 19.48 6.53 -4.27
CA PHE A 274 20.26 5.93 -3.19
C PHE A 274 19.68 4.58 -2.75
N VAL A 275 18.35 4.48 -2.61
CA VAL A 275 17.67 3.23 -2.24
C VAL A 275 17.83 2.15 -3.30
N LEU A 276 17.82 2.52 -4.59
CA LEU A 276 18.09 1.62 -5.69
C LEU A 276 19.51 1.04 -5.60
N LEU A 277 20.51 1.86 -5.26
CA LEU A 277 21.87 1.37 -5.04
C LEU A 277 21.92 0.35 -3.88
N LEU A 278 21.24 0.60 -2.76
CA LEU A 278 21.17 -0.35 -1.64
C LEU A 278 20.56 -1.70 -2.07
N ALA A 279 19.47 -1.66 -2.84
CA ALA A 279 18.80 -2.87 -3.33
C ALA A 279 19.71 -3.69 -4.27
N VAL A 280 20.42 -3.03 -5.19
CA VAL A 280 21.35 -3.68 -6.13
C VAL A 280 22.57 -4.26 -5.40
N ILE A 281 23.14 -3.54 -4.43
CA ILE A 281 24.26 -4.04 -3.62
C ILE A 281 23.86 -5.32 -2.89
N GLU A 282 22.67 -5.36 -2.29
CA GLU A 282 22.19 -6.57 -1.61
C GLU A 282 21.98 -7.73 -2.58
N LEU A 283 21.45 -7.45 -3.77
CA LEU A 283 21.28 -8.48 -4.81
C LEU A 283 22.61 -9.13 -5.20
N ILE A 284 23.64 -8.31 -5.41
CA ILE A 284 24.99 -8.79 -5.70
C ILE A 284 25.53 -9.60 -4.52
N ARG A 285 25.37 -9.10 -3.28
CA ARG A 285 25.81 -9.79 -2.06
C ARG A 285 25.20 -11.18 -1.91
N ILE A 286 23.90 -11.32 -2.19
CA ILE A 286 23.22 -12.62 -2.11
C ILE A 286 23.75 -13.58 -3.16
N ASN A 287 24.02 -13.11 -4.38
CA ASN A 287 24.59 -13.96 -5.42
C ASN A 287 25.93 -14.55 -4.96
N TYR A 288 26.79 -13.77 -4.29
CA TYR A 288 28.04 -14.30 -3.71
C TYR A 288 27.87 -15.23 -2.49
N LEU A 289 26.70 -15.23 -1.83
CA LEU A 289 26.44 -16.07 -0.65
C LEU A 289 25.71 -17.38 -0.97
N VAL A 290 24.99 -17.43 -2.09
CA VAL A 290 24.20 -18.59 -2.53
C VAL A 290 25.05 -19.58 -3.35
N TRP A 291 26.18 -19.13 -3.91
CA TRP A 291 27.22 -19.95 -4.54
C TRP A 291 28.38 -20.18 -3.60
#